data_AF-A0A2A2RAA1-F1
#
_entry.id   AF-A0A2A2RAA1-F1
#
_cell.length_a   1.000
_cell.length_b   1.000
_cell.length_c   1.000
_cell.angle_alpha   90.00
_cell.angle_beta   90.00
_cell.angle_gamma   90.00
#
_symmetry.space_group_name_H-M   'P 1'
#
loop_
_entity.id
_entity.type
_entity.pdbx_description
1 polymer ?
#
loop_
_entity_poly.entity_id
_entity_poly.type
_entity_poly.pdbx_seq_one_letter_code
_entity_poly.pdbx_strand_id
1 'polypeptide(L)'
;MNYALENSNRLPPSFGPPYTSQETAWSYYTWPYIYGSYASFKYPENCVQMGTPVYPICKPNSFRCPATKEKMVAAPTAGPPLTARFSYGLNDSPARTAAYSVNGVYLVPLTMVTSPASAALVIESSHPMGNYSRYFDENELIPHSGGMNVLYYDGHCEWLSFTKVPRTADDVFWIGR
;
A
#
# COMPACT_ATOMS: atom_id res chain seq x y z
N MET A 1 -7.38 -9.99 -17.06
CA MET A 1 -7.47 -8.53 -16.83
C MET A 1 -6.36 -8.18 -15.87
N ASN A 2 -5.41 -7.33 -16.28
CA ASN A 2 -4.21 -7.00 -15.52
C ASN A 2 -4.02 -5.48 -15.57
N TYR A 3 -4.09 -4.84 -14.41
CA TYR A 3 -4.01 -3.39 -14.28
C TYR A 3 -2.79 -2.79 -14.99
N ALA A 4 -1.61 -3.37 -14.77
CA ALA A 4 -0.39 -2.81 -15.33
C ALA A 4 -0.42 -2.80 -16.86
N LEU A 5 -0.86 -3.90 -17.50
CA LEU A 5 -0.96 -3.98 -18.96
C LEU A 5 -1.96 -2.95 -19.53
N GLU A 6 -3.07 -2.75 -18.83
CA GLU A 6 -4.11 -1.79 -19.21
C GLU A 6 -3.70 -0.33 -18.96
N ASN A 7 -2.66 -0.11 -18.15
CA ASN A 7 -2.20 1.21 -17.72
C ASN A 7 -0.72 1.47 -18.09
N SER A 8 -0.30 0.99 -19.26
CA SER A 8 1.04 1.26 -19.82
C SER A 8 2.20 0.84 -18.91
N ASN A 9 2.05 -0.31 -18.26
CA ASN A 9 3.00 -0.89 -17.30
C ASN A 9 3.31 0.03 -16.11
N ARG A 10 2.28 0.71 -15.59
CA ARG A 10 2.39 1.56 -14.40
C ARG A 10 1.52 1.01 -13.27
N LEU A 11 1.99 1.22 -12.05
CA LEU A 11 1.18 1.07 -10.86
C LEU A 11 0.16 2.21 -10.76
N PRO A 12 -0.97 1.98 -10.07
CA PRO A 12 -1.87 3.07 -9.71
C PRO A 12 -1.15 4.09 -8.82
N PRO A 13 -1.65 5.33 -8.73
CA PRO A 13 -1.13 6.28 -7.78
C PRO A 13 -1.42 5.82 -6.36
N SER A 14 -0.45 5.96 -5.45
CA SER A 14 -0.61 5.64 -4.02
C SER A 14 -1.78 6.43 -3.42
N PHE A 15 -1.77 7.75 -3.63
CA PHE A 15 -2.83 8.70 -3.27
C PHE A 15 -2.75 9.95 -4.16
N GLY A 16 -3.89 10.55 -4.54
CA GLY A 16 -3.93 11.69 -5.47
C GLY A 16 -4.98 12.77 -5.13
N PRO A 17 -4.90 13.95 -5.76
CA PRO A 17 -5.89 15.01 -5.58
C PRO A 17 -7.24 14.65 -6.25
N PRO A 18 -8.39 15.03 -5.65
CA PRO A 18 -8.50 15.65 -4.34
C PRO A 18 -8.22 14.63 -3.22
N TYR A 19 -7.36 14.99 -2.27
CA TYR A 19 -6.87 14.12 -1.17
C TYR A 19 -7.93 13.84 -0.08
N THR A 20 -9.19 13.74 -0.47
CA THR A 20 -10.35 13.75 0.44
C THR A 20 -11.26 12.56 0.24
N SER A 21 -11.03 11.73 -0.79
CA SER A 21 -11.93 10.64 -1.13
C SER A 21 -11.19 9.32 -1.32
N GLN A 22 -11.88 8.20 -1.09
CA GLN A 22 -11.30 6.86 -1.24
C GLN A 22 -10.94 6.56 -2.71
N GLU A 23 -11.63 7.21 -3.65
CA GLU A 23 -11.48 7.05 -5.10
C GLU A 23 -10.09 7.51 -5.58
N THR A 24 -9.38 8.28 -4.76
CA THR A 24 -8.02 8.74 -5.07
C THR A 24 -6.92 7.85 -4.51
N ALA A 25 -7.27 6.83 -3.73
CA ALA A 25 -6.32 5.83 -3.22
C ALA A 25 -6.08 4.71 -4.22
N TRP A 26 -4.86 4.16 -4.22
CA TRP A 26 -4.48 3.04 -5.09
C TRP A 26 -5.44 1.86 -5.02
N SER A 27 -6.00 1.61 -3.83
CA SER A 27 -6.89 0.48 -3.59
C SER A 27 -8.19 0.57 -4.38
N TYR A 28 -8.71 1.77 -4.64
CA TYR A 28 -9.90 1.96 -5.47
C TYR A 28 -9.71 1.42 -6.89
N TYR A 29 -8.53 1.65 -7.48
CA TYR A 29 -8.19 1.18 -8.83
C TYR A 29 -8.14 -0.35 -8.96
N THR A 30 -8.03 -1.07 -7.83
CA THR A 30 -8.05 -2.54 -7.81
C THR A 30 -9.46 -3.12 -7.76
N TRP A 31 -10.48 -2.31 -7.47
CA TRP A 31 -11.85 -2.80 -7.25
C TRP A 31 -12.45 -3.52 -8.46
N PRO A 32 -12.29 -3.08 -9.71
CA PRO A 32 -12.81 -3.84 -10.85
C PRO A 32 -12.20 -5.25 -10.96
N TYR A 33 -10.97 -5.44 -10.49
CA TYR A 33 -10.28 -6.74 -10.51
C TYR A 33 -10.74 -7.65 -9.37
N ILE A 34 -11.14 -7.07 -8.23
CA ILE A 34 -11.66 -7.81 -7.06
C ILE A 34 -13.16 -8.10 -7.20
N TYR A 35 -13.93 -7.14 -7.70
CA TYR A 35 -15.40 -7.16 -7.71
C TYR A 35 -16.00 -7.39 -9.12
N GLY A 36 -15.19 -7.38 -10.18
CA GLY A 36 -15.61 -7.53 -11.58
C GLY A 36 -15.99 -6.20 -12.27
N SER A 37 -16.49 -5.22 -11.51
CA SER A 37 -16.72 -3.85 -11.97
C SER A 37 -16.83 -2.90 -10.77
N TYR A 38 -16.73 -1.59 -11.01
CA TYR A 38 -17.04 -0.59 -9.98
C TYR A 38 -18.49 -0.66 -9.51
N ALA A 39 -19.43 -0.98 -10.40
CA ALA A 39 -20.86 -1.08 -10.06
C ALA A 39 -21.20 -2.32 -9.20
N SER A 40 -20.32 -3.34 -9.23
CA SER A 40 -20.46 -4.55 -8.43
C SER A 40 -19.96 -4.39 -6.99
N PHE A 41 -19.20 -3.33 -6.70
CA PHE A 41 -18.85 -2.94 -5.34
C PHE A 41 -20.07 -2.35 -4.63
N LYS A 42 -20.22 -2.69 -3.35
CA LYS A 42 -21.30 -2.17 -2.50
C LYS A 42 -20.70 -1.58 -1.24
N TYR A 43 -20.78 -0.27 -1.10
CA TYR A 43 -20.40 0.35 0.16
C TYR A 43 -21.29 -0.19 1.31
N PRO A 44 -20.73 -0.55 2.48
CA PRO A 44 -19.35 -0.28 2.88
C PRO A 44 -18.35 -1.45 2.68
N GLU A 45 -18.68 -2.48 1.89
CA GLU A 45 -17.86 -3.68 1.63
C GLU A 45 -16.50 -3.39 0.96
N ASN A 46 -15.50 -2.98 1.73
CA ASN A 46 -14.16 -2.72 1.23
C ASN A 46 -13.16 -3.79 1.71
N CYS A 47 -12.53 -4.50 0.75
CA CYS A 47 -11.55 -5.53 1.07
C CYS A 47 -10.15 -4.98 1.40
N VAL A 48 -9.92 -3.67 1.22
CA VAL A 48 -8.59 -3.02 1.34
C VAL A 48 -8.56 -1.90 2.40
N GLN A 49 -9.67 -1.19 2.64
CA GLN A 49 -9.85 -0.26 3.77
C GLN A 49 -10.87 -0.84 4.74
N MET A 50 -10.54 -0.86 6.03
CA MET A 50 -11.39 -1.43 7.06
C MET A 50 -12.22 -0.33 7.71
N GLY A 51 -13.24 0.15 6.99
CA GLY A 51 -14.34 0.87 7.62
C GLY A 51 -15.00 0.00 8.70
N THR A 52 -15.56 0.63 9.74
CA THR A 52 -16.47 -0.06 10.66
C THR A 52 -17.88 0.02 10.07
N PRO A 53 -18.68 -1.07 10.01
CA PRO A 53 -18.41 -2.43 10.52
C PRO A 53 -17.54 -3.29 9.58
N VAL A 54 -16.99 -4.38 10.13
CA VAL A 54 -16.12 -5.32 9.42
C VAL A 54 -16.95 -6.24 8.53
N TYR A 55 -16.67 -6.24 7.23
CA TYR A 55 -17.37 -7.12 6.29
C TYR A 55 -16.85 -8.56 6.41
N PRO A 56 -17.76 -9.54 6.62
CA PRO A 56 -17.39 -10.94 6.85
C PRO A 56 -16.88 -11.63 5.59
N ILE A 57 -17.19 -11.11 4.40
CA ILE A 57 -16.81 -11.71 3.12
C ILE A 57 -15.57 -10.97 2.59
N CYS A 58 -14.41 -11.65 2.62
CA CYS A 58 -13.24 -11.21 1.88
C CYS A 58 -13.21 -11.97 0.56
N LYS A 59 -13.15 -11.27 -0.57
CA LYS A 59 -13.01 -11.93 -1.87
C LYS A 59 -11.58 -12.45 -2.04
N PRO A 60 -11.36 -13.60 -2.69
CA PRO A 60 -10.03 -14.06 -3.07
C PRO A 60 -9.23 -12.95 -3.76
N ASN A 61 -7.89 -12.96 -3.60
CA ASN A 61 -6.96 -11.97 -4.17
C ASN A 61 -7.10 -10.54 -3.64
N SER A 62 -7.71 -10.36 -2.46
CA SER A 62 -7.74 -9.07 -1.78
C SER A 62 -6.64 -8.98 -0.72
N PHE A 63 -5.88 -7.88 -0.72
CA PHE A 63 -4.88 -7.57 0.30
C PHE A 63 -5.56 -7.13 1.59
N ARG A 64 -5.71 -8.05 2.55
CA ARG A 64 -6.30 -7.78 3.87
C ARG A 64 -5.44 -8.33 5.00
N CYS A 65 -5.19 -7.49 6.00
CA CYS A 65 -4.61 -7.89 7.27
C CYS A 65 -5.70 -7.88 8.36
N PRO A 66 -6.00 -9.02 9.02
CA PRO A 66 -6.87 -9.03 10.20
C PRO A 66 -6.22 -8.43 11.45
N ALA A 67 -4.89 -8.40 11.58
CA ALA A 67 -4.22 -7.92 12.79
C ALA A 67 -4.34 -6.40 12.98
N THR A 68 -4.26 -5.61 11.90
CA THR A 68 -4.52 -4.15 11.91
C THR A 68 -5.92 -3.82 12.45
N LYS A 69 -6.87 -4.76 12.36
CA LYS A 69 -8.23 -4.68 12.91
C LYS A 69 -8.28 -4.83 14.43
N GLU A 70 -7.50 -5.77 14.96
CA GLU A 70 -7.54 -6.17 16.36
C GLU A 70 -6.75 -5.20 17.22
N LYS A 71 -5.62 -4.72 16.69
CA LYS A 71 -4.79 -3.73 17.35
C LYS A 71 -3.96 -2.97 16.34
N MET A 72 -4.13 -1.65 16.35
CA MET A 72 -3.21 -0.75 15.66
C MET A 72 -2.04 -0.45 16.60
N VAL A 73 -0.89 -1.08 16.37
CA VAL A 73 0.33 -0.78 17.12
C VAL A 73 1.16 0.15 16.25
N ALA A 74 1.33 1.41 16.64
CA ALA A 74 2.20 2.32 15.91
C ALA A 74 3.65 1.83 15.94
N ALA A 75 4.39 2.00 14.84
CA ALA A 75 5.84 1.83 14.89
C ALA A 75 6.43 2.81 15.93
N PRO A 76 7.49 2.43 16.66
CA PRO A 76 8.23 3.36 17.49
C PRO A 76 8.60 4.59 16.66
N THR A 77 8.34 5.79 17.21
CA THR A 77 8.50 7.13 16.60
C THR A 77 7.45 7.58 15.59
N ALA A 78 6.58 6.71 15.09
CA ALA A 78 5.49 7.12 14.20
C ALA A 78 4.40 7.87 14.98
N GLY A 79 3.73 8.78 14.29
CA GLY A 79 2.49 9.39 14.76
C GLY A 79 1.33 8.39 14.87
N PRO A 80 0.15 8.84 15.32
CA PRO A 80 -1.00 7.96 15.47
C PRO A 80 -1.45 7.40 14.10
N PRO A 81 -1.85 6.11 14.04
CA PRO A 81 -2.41 5.52 12.82
C PRO A 81 -3.70 6.21 12.37
N LEU A 82 -3.98 6.20 11.06
CA LEU A 82 -5.18 6.83 10.52
C LEU A 82 -6.46 6.04 10.84
N THR A 83 -7.52 6.77 11.20
CA THR A 83 -8.86 6.23 11.44
C THR A 83 -9.49 5.57 10.21
N ALA A 84 -9.01 5.90 9.01
CA ALA A 84 -9.46 5.30 7.75
C ALA A 84 -9.05 3.82 7.60
N ARG A 85 -8.12 3.32 8.45
CA ARG A 85 -7.82 1.89 8.64
C ARG A 85 -7.51 1.13 7.35
N PHE A 86 -6.57 1.64 6.55
CA PHE A 86 -6.00 0.83 5.49
C PHE A 86 -5.25 -0.36 6.11
N SER A 87 -5.27 -1.51 5.43
CA SER A 87 -4.39 -2.62 5.80
C SER A 87 -3.02 -2.49 5.16
N TYR A 88 -2.94 -1.83 4.00
CA TYR A 88 -1.75 -1.76 3.20
C TYR A 88 -1.62 -0.43 2.44
N GLY A 89 -0.38 0.03 2.32
CA GLY A 89 0.01 1.21 1.55
C GLY A 89 0.84 0.82 0.34
N LEU A 90 0.62 1.50 -0.78
CA LEU A 90 1.43 1.33 -1.98
C LEU A 90 2.71 2.15 -1.85
N ASN A 91 3.87 1.54 -2.11
CA ASN A 91 5.15 2.22 -2.07
C ASN A 91 5.36 3.07 -3.33
N ASP A 92 5.35 4.39 -3.17
CA ASP A 92 5.58 5.37 -4.23
C ASP A 92 7.00 5.99 -4.21
N SER A 93 7.88 5.54 -3.30
CA SER A 93 9.27 6.00 -3.20
C SER A 93 10.06 5.92 -4.51
N PRO A 94 9.95 4.86 -5.35
CA PRO A 94 10.70 4.80 -6.60
C PRO A 94 10.43 6.03 -7.50
N ALA A 95 9.15 6.43 -7.61
CA ALA A 95 8.77 7.61 -8.38
C ALA A 95 9.13 8.93 -7.68
N ARG A 96 9.00 9.00 -6.34
CA ARG A 96 9.34 10.20 -5.56
C ARG A 96 10.83 10.55 -5.64
N THR A 97 11.71 9.59 -5.39
CA THR A 97 13.16 9.80 -5.42
C THR A 97 13.65 10.10 -6.84
N ALA A 98 12.94 9.64 -7.86
CA ALA A 98 13.20 10.00 -9.26
C ALA A 98 12.58 11.35 -9.68
N ALA A 99 11.90 12.07 -8.77
CA ALA A 99 11.11 13.27 -9.06
C ALA A 99 10.10 13.07 -10.21
N TYR A 100 9.59 11.85 -10.38
CA TYR A 100 8.71 11.47 -11.47
C TYR A 100 7.24 11.58 -11.04
N SER A 101 6.55 12.61 -11.53
CA SER A 101 5.11 12.77 -11.29
C SER A 101 4.38 13.19 -12.57
N VAL A 102 3.11 12.78 -12.67
CA VAL A 102 2.18 13.21 -13.72
C VAL A 102 1.07 13.99 -13.03
N ASN A 103 0.91 15.27 -13.38
CA ASN A 103 -0.07 16.18 -12.76
C ASN A 103 0.04 16.23 -11.22
N GLY A 104 1.26 16.16 -10.68
CA GLY A 104 1.50 16.17 -9.23
C GLY A 104 1.25 14.82 -8.54
N VAL A 105 1.03 13.74 -9.29
CA VAL A 105 0.78 12.40 -8.77
C VAL A 105 1.94 11.46 -9.14
N TYR A 106 2.45 10.73 -8.16
CA TYR A 106 3.53 9.77 -8.34
C TYR A 106 2.99 8.44 -8.86
N LEU A 107 3.22 8.17 -10.14
CA LEU A 107 2.92 6.89 -10.79
C LEU A 107 4.24 6.14 -10.97
N VAL A 108 4.35 4.91 -10.48
CA VAL A 108 5.58 4.13 -10.62
C VAL A 108 5.51 3.30 -11.91
N PRO A 109 6.33 3.58 -12.95
CA PRO A 109 6.51 2.66 -14.06
C PRO A 109 7.22 1.40 -13.55
N LEU A 110 6.75 0.21 -13.93
CA LEU A 110 7.38 -1.04 -13.49
C LEU A 110 8.86 -1.13 -13.92
N THR A 111 9.22 -0.48 -15.03
CA THR A 111 10.60 -0.40 -15.53
C THR A 111 11.54 0.44 -14.66
N MET A 112 11.00 1.21 -13.71
CA MET A 112 11.80 2.03 -12.79
C MET A 112 12.43 1.18 -11.67
N VAL A 113 11.83 0.03 -11.36
CA VAL A 113 12.32 -0.87 -10.32
C VAL A 113 13.30 -1.86 -10.93
N THR A 114 14.56 -1.70 -10.58
CA THR A 114 15.67 -2.53 -11.09
C THR A 114 15.98 -3.74 -10.22
N SER A 115 15.48 -3.74 -8.97
CA SER A 115 15.68 -4.81 -7.99
C SER A 115 14.34 -5.36 -7.49
N PRO A 116 13.52 -6.00 -8.35
CA PRO A 116 12.12 -6.32 -8.03
C PRO A 116 11.95 -7.32 -6.87
N ALA A 117 12.92 -8.20 -6.64
CA ALA A 117 12.91 -9.15 -5.53
C ALA A 117 13.36 -8.54 -4.18
N SER A 118 13.87 -7.30 -4.17
CA SER A 118 14.30 -6.61 -2.94
C SER A 118 13.47 -5.38 -2.65
N ALA A 119 12.74 -4.87 -3.63
CA ALA A 119 11.94 -3.66 -3.53
C ALA A 119 10.52 -3.96 -3.04
N ALA A 120 10.08 -3.26 -1.99
CA ALA A 120 8.72 -3.36 -1.50
C ALA A 120 7.75 -2.67 -2.46
N LEU A 121 6.73 -3.39 -2.90
CA LEU A 121 5.63 -2.90 -3.73
C LEU A 121 4.49 -2.39 -2.85
N VAL A 122 4.01 -3.25 -1.96
CA VAL A 122 2.94 -2.94 -1.00
C VAL A 122 3.43 -3.37 0.37
N ILE A 123 3.28 -2.49 1.35
CA ILE A 123 3.62 -2.78 2.75
C ILE A 123 2.40 -2.60 3.62
N GLU A 124 2.42 -3.25 4.78
CA GLU A 124 1.45 -2.97 5.82
C GLU A 124 1.48 -1.49 6.19
N SER A 125 0.31 -0.82 6.20
CA SER A 125 0.23 0.59 6.53
C SER A 125 -1.22 0.99 6.82
N SER A 126 -1.42 1.89 7.78
CA SER A 126 -2.74 2.52 8.00
C SER A 126 -3.09 3.60 6.96
N HIS A 127 -2.15 3.91 6.06
CA HIS A 127 -2.27 4.91 5.01
C HIS A 127 -2.23 4.26 3.62
N PRO A 128 -2.89 4.83 2.59
CA PRO A 128 -2.73 4.37 1.21
C PRO A 128 -1.29 4.51 0.65
N MET A 129 -0.39 5.20 1.35
CA MET A 129 1.00 5.40 0.94
C MET A 129 1.88 4.58 1.85
N GLY A 130 2.72 3.72 1.27
CA GLY A 130 3.60 2.79 1.97
C GLY A 130 5.09 3.05 1.72
N ASN A 131 5.50 4.32 1.73
CA ASN A 131 6.89 4.71 1.56
C ASN A 131 7.64 4.86 2.90
N TYR A 132 8.95 5.08 2.85
CA TYR A 132 9.81 5.22 4.04
C TYR A 132 9.27 6.24 5.05
N SER A 133 8.90 7.44 4.59
CA SER A 133 8.49 8.52 5.50
C SER A 133 7.14 8.21 6.14
N ARG A 134 6.21 7.63 5.36
CA ARG A 134 4.94 7.13 5.90
C ARG A 134 5.17 6.03 6.93
N TYR A 135 6.20 5.23 6.70
CA TYR A 135 6.60 4.16 7.61
C TYR A 135 7.17 4.73 8.92
N PHE A 136 8.33 5.38 8.87
CA PHE A 136 9.03 5.76 10.09
C PHE A 136 8.55 7.06 10.75
N ASP A 137 7.91 7.97 10.01
CA ASP A 137 7.66 9.33 10.48
C ASP A 137 6.18 9.60 10.80
N GLU A 138 5.23 8.91 10.14
CA GLU A 138 3.83 9.36 10.15
C GLU A 138 2.80 8.39 10.74
N ASN A 139 2.42 7.31 10.05
CA ASN A 139 1.14 6.61 10.33
C ASN A 139 1.27 5.08 10.32
N GLU A 140 2.38 4.56 10.84
CA GLU A 140 2.71 3.14 10.70
C GLU A 140 1.92 2.19 11.60
N LEU A 141 1.90 0.92 11.18
CA LEU A 141 1.39 -0.21 11.94
C LEU A 141 2.42 -1.35 12.00
N ILE A 142 2.78 -1.79 13.22
CA ILE A 142 3.54 -3.03 13.51
C ILE A 142 2.66 -4.11 14.19
N PRO A 143 1.48 -4.47 13.65
CA PRO A 143 0.51 -5.27 14.38
C PRO A 143 0.83 -6.79 14.34
N HIS A 144 1.71 -7.25 13.45
CA HIS A 144 2.04 -8.68 13.31
C HIS A 144 3.24 -9.08 14.16
N SER A 145 3.03 -9.23 15.46
CA SER A 145 4.08 -9.75 16.36
C SER A 145 5.39 -8.95 16.29
N GLY A 146 5.28 -7.63 16.10
CA GLY A 146 6.44 -6.73 15.95
C GLY A 146 7.07 -6.75 14.56
N GLY A 147 6.28 -6.95 13.51
CA GLY A 147 6.71 -6.90 12.12
C GLY A 147 5.58 -6.50 11.17
N MET A 148 5.81 -6.65 9.87
CA MET A 148 4.87 -6.33 8.79
C MET A 148 4.90 -7.38 7.67
N ASN A 149 3.80 -7.48 6.93
CA ASN A 149 3.81 -8.19 5.65
C ASN A 149 4.21 -7.24 4.51
N VAL A 150 5.02 -7.76 3.60
CA VAL A 150 5.49 -7.04 2.42
C VAL A 150 5.17 -7.88 1.18
N LEU A 151 4.60 -7.24 0.17
CA LEU A 151 4.59 -7.74 -1.21
C LEU A 151 5.72 -7.05 -1.95
N TYR A 152 6.53 -7.83 -2.66
CA TYR A 152 7.63 -7.32 -3.49
C TYR A 152 7.20 -7.19 -4.96
N TYR A 153 7.99 -6.45 -5.74
CA TYR A 153 7.70 -6.17 -7.15
C TYR A 153 7.75 -7.40 -8.06
N ASP A 154 8.45 -8.46 -7.66
CA ASP A 154 8.43 -9.76 -8.37
C ASP A 154 7.19 -10.62 -8.01
N GLY A 155 6.37 -10.16 -7.08
CA GLY A 155 5.12 -10.80 -6.66
C GLY A 155 5.22 -11.74 -5.47
N HIS A 156 6.40 -11.95 -4.88
CA HIS A 156 6.48 -12.75 -3.64
C HIS A 156 6.04 -11.92 -2.43
N CYS A 157 5.54 -12.61 -1.40
CA CYS A 157 5.20 -12.03 -0.12
C CYS A 157 6.15 -12.54 0.97
N GLU A 158 6.56 -11.66 1.86
CA GLU A 158 7.39 -11.98 3.03
C GLU A 158 6.85 -11.30 4.28
N TRP A 159 7.02 -11.93 5.43
CA TRP A 159 6.88 -11.25 6.72
C TRP A 159 8.26 -10.78 7.18
N LEU A 160 8.38 -9.48 7.47
CA LEU A 160 9.60 -8.88 8.00
C LEU A 160 9.40 -8.45 9.45
N SER A 161 10.30 -8.88 10.34
CA SER A 161 10.36 -8.31 11.69
C SER A 161 10.76 -6.84 11.62
N PHE A 162 10.26 -6.00 12.53
CA PHE A 162 10.54 -4.57 12.55
C PHE A 162 12.04 -4.23 12.56
N THR A 163 12.86 -5.08 13.20
CA THR A 163 14.33 -4.93 13.23
C THR A 163 15.01 -5.19 11.89
N LYS A 164 14.34 -5.85 10.94
CA LYS A 164 14.83 -6.15 9.59
C LYS A 164 14.37 -5.15 8.55
N VAL A 165 13.44 -4.27 8.89
CA VAL A 165 12.97 -3.22 7.99
C VAL A 165 14.09 -2.18 7.79
N PRO A 166 14.51 -1.90 6.54
CA PRO A 166 15.59 -0.95 6.29
C PRO A 166 15.28 0.45 6.79
N ARG A 167 16.24 1.06 7.51
CA ARG A 167 16.10 2.36 8.20
C ARG A 167 16.67 3.55 7.43
N THR A 168 16.94 3.38 6.14
CA THR A 168 17.47 4.44 5.28
C THR A 168 16.49 4.66 4.13
N ALA A 169 16.07 5.90 3.91
CA ALA A 169 15.09 6.24 2.88
C ALA A 169 15.53 5.85 1.46
N ASP A 170 16.84 5.83 1.23
CA ASP A 170 17.48 5.47 -0.04
C ASP A 170 17.80 3.96 -0.17
N ASP A 171 17.36 3.13 0.78
CA ASP A 171 17.56 1.68 0.67
C ASP A 171 16.76 1.11 -0.51
N VAL A 172 17.32 0.09 -1.19
CA VAL A 172 16.71 -0.61 -2.33
C VAL A 172 15.30 -1.08 -2.00
N PHE A 173 15.04 -1.47 -0.77
CA PHE A 173 13.71 -1.84 -0.28
C PHE A 173 12.67 -0.75 -0.52
N TRP A 174 13.05 0.52 -0.33
CA TRP A 174 12.15 1.66 -0.50
C TRP A 174 12.17 2.18 -1.93
N ILE A 175 13.34 2.40 -2.53
CA ILE A 175 13.44 3.13 -3.82
C ILE A 175 13.53 2.23 -5.06
N GLY A 176 13.75 0.93 -4.87
CA GLY A 176 13.76 -0.08 -5.94
C GLY A 176 15.02 -0.10 -6.83
N ARG A 177 16.10 0.57 -6.43
CA ARG A 177 17.37 0.65 -7.16
C ARG A 177 18.54 0.93 -6.22
#